data_AF-A0A936VER9-F1
#
_entry.id   AF-A0A936VER9-F1
#
_cell.length_a   1.000
_cell.length_b   1.000
_cell.length_c   1.000
_cell.angle_alpha   90.00
_cell.angle_beta   90.00
_cell.angle_gamma   90.00
#
_symmetry.space_group_name_H-M   'P 1'
#
loop_
_entity.id
_entity.type
_entity.pdbx_description
1 polymer ?
#
loop_
_entity_poly.entity_id
_entity_poly.type
_entity_poly.pdbx_seq_one_letter_code
_entity_poly.pdbx_strand_id
1 'polypeptide(L)'
;MKSLIATECRVDSDTLKFQTYNVEHHLAHTASAYFISEWDKCAGITIDGSGDFVSCLLSDCSGDEIKPLKKIFVPHSLGTLYTAVCQFIGYGKYGDEGKVMGLAPLGSDVSITTFSRRC
;
A
#
# COMPACT_ATOMS: atom_id res chain seq x y z
N MET A 1 -18.52 -14.88 2.52
CA MET A 1 -17.42 -15.30 3.41
C MET A 1 -17.76 -16.57 4.19
N LYS A 2 -18.81 -16.58 5.05
CA LYS A 2 -19.21 -17.78 5.80
C LYS A 2 -19.47 -19.01 4.93
N SER A 3 -20.23 -18.85 3.84
CA SER A 3 -20.50 -19.93 2.88
C SER A 3 -19.22 -20.48 2.24
N LEU A 4 -18.32 -19.60 1.80
CA LEU A 4 -17.04 -19.98 1.21
C LEU A 4 -16.17 -20.79 2.18
N ILE A 5 -16.04 -20.31 3.43
CA ILE A 5 -15.28 -21.00 4.49
C ILE A 5 -15.93 -22.36 4.80
N ALA A 6 -17.26 -22.41 4.92
CA ALA A 6 -17.99 -23.64 5.17
C ALA A 6 -17.74 -24.69 4.07
N THR A 7 -17.78 -24.26 2.80
CA THR A 7 -17.49 -25.12 1.65
C THR A 7 -16.05 -25.64 1.66
N GLU A 8 -15.06 -24.76 1.80
CA GLU A 8 -13.64 -25.16 1.76
C GLU A 8 -13.23 -26.01 2.95
N CYS A 9 -13.72 -25.69 4.14
CA CYS A 9 -13.44 -26.45 5.36
C CYS A 9 -14.35 -27.68 5.53
N ARG A 10 -15.32 -27.91 4.63
CA ARG A 10 -16.29 -29.01 4.69
C ARG A 10 -17.04 -29.09 6.03
N VAL A 11 -17.41 -27.93 6.55
CA VAL A 11 -18.19 -27.79 7.79
C VAL A 11 -19.52 -27.14 7.49
N ASP A 12 -20.52 -27.41 8.33
CA ASP A 12 -21.81 -26.75 8.24
C ASP A 12 -21.65 -25.25 8.59
N SER A 13 -22.19 -24.37 7.75
CA SER A 13 -22.14 -22.92 7.95
C SER A 13 -22.77 -22.47 9.26
N ASP A 14 -23.76 -23.22 9.75
CA ASP A 14 -24.47 -22.89 10.99
C ASP A 14 -23.63 -23.16 12.24
N THR A 15 -22.58 -24.00 12.10
CA THR A 15 -21.62 -24.27 13.17
C THR A 15 -20.52 -23.20 13.27
N LEU A 16 -20.35 -22.37 12.24
CA LEU A 16 -19.31 -21.34 12.19
C LEU A 16 -19.66 -20.13 13.07
N LYS A 17 -19.00 -20.04 14.22
CA LYS A 17 -19.09 -18.92 15.16
C LYS A 17 -17.83 -18.04 15.09
N PHE A 18 -17.93 -16.91 14.41
CA PHE A 18 -16.89 -15.89 14.39
C PHE A 18 -17.50 -14.51 14.14
N GLN A 19 -16.76 -13.48 14.56
CA GLN A 19 -17.07 -12.08 14.30
C GLN A 19 -16.14 -11.54 13.21
N THR A 20 -16.70 -10.75 12.30
CA THR A 20 -15.94 -10.10 11.23
C THR A 20 -15.75 -8.63 11.56
N TYR A 21 -14.51 -8.16 11.44
CA TYR A 21 -14.17 -6.74 11.53
C TYR A 21 -13.58 -6.31 10.20
N ASN A 22 -14.22 -5.34 9.55
CA ASN A 22 -13.65 -4.71 8.36
C ASN A 22 -12.73 -3.59 8.84
N VAL A 23 -11.46 -3.68 8.46
CA VAL A 23 -10.45 -2.67 8.76
C VAL A 23 -10.07 -2.04 7.43
N GLU A 24 -9.98 -0.71 7.40
CA GLU A 24 -9.53 0.00 6.21
C GLU A 24 -8.06 -0.33 5.90
N HIS A 25 -7.75 -0.57 4.63
CA HIS A 25 -6.46 -1.10 4.18
C HIS A 25 -5.26 -0.26 4.64
N HIS A 26 -5.30 1.06 4.43
CA HIS A 26 -4.19 1.93 4.83
C HIS A 26 -4.11 2.13 6.34
N LEU A 27 -5.25 2.12 7.05
CA LEU A 27 -5.28 2.11 8.51
C LEU A 27 -4.59 0.85 9.08
N ALA A 28 -4.83 -0.31 8.46
CA ALA A 28 -4.15 -1.55 8.85
C ALA A 28 -2.63 -1.47 8.63
N HIS A 29 -2.18 -0.88 7.52
CA HIS A 29 -0.76 -0.59 7.29
C HIS A 29 -0.17 0.32 8.36
N THR A 30 -0.83 1.46 8.67
CA THR A 30 -0.34 2.36 9.72
C THR A 30 -0.29 1.64 11.07
N ALA A 31 -1.33 0.88 11.43
CA ALA A 31 -1.39 0.13 12.69
C ALA A 31 -0.25 -0.89 12.81
N SER A 32 0.08 -1.61 11.73
CA SER A 32 1.16 -2.59 11.72
C SER A 32 2.55 -1.99 11.95
N ALA A 33 2.74 -0.70 11.69
CA ALA A 33 3.99 0.01 11.90
C ALA A 33 3.99 0.79 13.22
N TYR A 34 2.90 1.51 13.53
CA TYR A 34 2.80 2.39 14.68
C TYR A 34 2.79 1.62 16.01
N PHE A 35 1.93 0.61 16.16
CA PHE A 35 1.76 -0.10 17.45
C PHE A 35 2.97 -0.95 17.86
N ILE A 36 3.88 -1.23 16.93
CA ILE A 36 5.16 -1.91 17.22
C ILE A 36 6.34 -0.94 17.30
N SER A 37 6.09 0.35 17.07
CA SER A 37 7.12 1.38 17.17
C SER A 37 7.29 1.86 18.60
N GLU A 38 8.43 2.44 18.94
CA GLU A 38 8.72 2.98 20.27
C GLU A 38 8.16 4.40 20.49
N TRP A 39 7.31 4.89 19.60
CA TRP A 39 6.83 6.28 19.60
C TRP A 39 5.44 6.37 20.23
N ASP A 40 5.30 7.18 21.28
CA ASP A 40 4.00 7.49 21.88
C ASP A 40 3.15 8.46 21.03
N LYS A 41 3.82 9.22 20.15
CA LYS A 41 3.20 10.16 19.21
C LYS A 41 4.06 10.36 17.96
N CYS A 42 3.48 10.19 16.78
CA CYS A 42 4.19 10.40 15.52
C CYS A 42 3.22 10.69 14.35
N ALA A 43 3.77 11.18 13.24
CA ALA A 43 3.04 11.22 11.98
C ALA A 43 3.16 9.87 11.26
N GLY A 44 2.04 9.27 10.90
CA GLY A 44 1.99 8.08 10.05
C GLY A 44 1.80 8.45 8.58
N ILE A 45 2.59 7.84 7.70
CA ILE A 45 2.42 7.90 6.25
C ILE A 45 2.45 6.47 5.68
N THR A 46 1.45 6.13 4.88
CA THR A 46 1.46 4.89 4.09
C THR A 46 1.35 5.24 2.62
N ILE A 47 2.15 4.58 1.79
CA ILE A 47 2.17 4.75 0.33
C ILE A 47 2.11 3.36 -0.27
N ASP A 48 1.09 3.09 -1.07
CA ASP A 48 0.86 1.81 -1.73
C ASP A 48 0.46 2.04 -3.19
N GLY A 49 0.47 0.97 -4.01
CA GLY A 49 -0.10 1.01 -5.35
C GLY A 49 -1.58 1.39 -5.31
N SER A 50 -2.37 0.62 -4.55
CA SER A 50 -3.79 0.86 -4.28
C SER A 50 -4.31 -0.07 -3.19
N GLY A 51 -5.08 0.44 -2.24
CA GLY A 51 -5.91 -0.32 -1.31
C GLY A 51 -7.18 0.45 -0.97
N ASP A 52 -8.36 -0.17 -1.07
CA ASP A 52 -9.67 0.50 -0.89
C ASP A 52 -9.82 1.82 -1.69
N PHE A 53 -9.27 1.88 -2.92
CA PHE A 53 -9.16 3.06 -3.79
C PHE A 53 -8.25 4.19 -3.27
N VAL A 54 -7.60 4.00 -2.13
CA VAL A 54 -6.59 4.91 -1.57
C VAL A 54 -5.21 4.45 -2.05
N SER A 55 -4.33 5.40 -2.38
CA SER A 55 -2.93 5.15 -2.71
C SER A 55 -1.99 5.65 -1.61
N CYS A 56 -2.45 6.62 -0.80
CA CYS A 56 -1.68 7.15 0.31
C CYS A 56 -2.59 7.65 1.43
N LEU A 57 -2.18 7.40 2.68
CA LEU A 57 -2.82 7.92 3.88
C LEU A 57 -1.79 8.65 4.75
N LEU A 58 -2.13 9.88 5.13
CA LEU A 58 -1.48 10.62 6.21
C LEU A 58 -2.32 10.51 7.47
N SER A 59 -1.67 10.29 8.61
CA SER A 59 -2.32 10.06 9.90
C SER A 59 -1.54 10.72 11.05
N ASP A 60 -2.27 11.17 12.08
CA ASP A 60 -1.72 11.54 13.39
C ASP A 60 -1.88 10.33 14.32
N CYS A 61 -0.78 9.78 14.81
CA CYS A 61 -0.77 8.62 15.68
C CYS A 61 -0.40 9.07 17.09
N SER A 62 -1.21 8.74 18.09
CA SER A 62 -0.97 9.14 19.48
C SER A 62 -1.66 8.18 20.44
N GLY A 63 -0.91 7.63 21.40
CA GLY A 63 -1.42 6.61 22.32
C GLY A 63 -1.98 5.39 21.58
N ASP A 64 -3.25 5.06 21.83
CA ASP A 64 -3.99 3.96 21.21
C ASP A 64 -4.79 4.37 19.95
N GLU A 65 -4.69 5.64 19.53
CA GLU A 65 -5.46 6.18 18.40
C GLU A 65 -4.56 6.41 17.17
N ILE A 66 -5.12 6.07 16.00
CA ILE A 66 -4.60 6.48 14.69
C ILE A 66 -5.70 7.31 14.03
N LYS A 67 -5.43 8.60 13.83
CA LYS A 67 -6.38 9.55 13.24
C LYS A 67 -6.02 9.84 11.78
N PRO A 68 -6.79 9.35 10.79
CA PRO A 68 -6.64 9.75 9.39
C PRO A 68 -6.75 11.27 9.21
N LEU A 69 -5.74 11.88 8.59
CA LEU A 69 -5.71 13.31 8.27
C LEU A 69 -6.02 13.57 6.79
N LYS A 70 -5.43 12.78 5.90
CA LYS A 70 -5.58 12.96 4.44
C LYS A 70 -5.44 11.65 3.69
N LYS A 71 -6.35 11.42 2.75
CA LYS A 71 -6.26 10.32 1.79
C LYS A 71 -5.97 10.86 0.39
N ILE A 72 -5.10 10.18 -0.34
CA ILE A 72 -4.92 10.36 -1.78
C ILE A 72 -5.53 9.12 -2.45
N PHE A 73 -6.36 9.35 -3.45
CA PHE A 73 -7.04 8.28 -4.17
C PHE A 73 -6.36 8.00 -5.51
N VAL A 74 -6.55 6.78 -6.01
CA VAL A 74 -6.23 6.47 -7.42
C VAL A 74 -7.02 7.43 -8.34
N PRO A 75 -6.46 7.88 -9.47
CA PRO A 75 -5.24 7.42 -10.12
C PRO A 75 -3.94 8.11 -9.64
N HIS A 76 -3.98 8.98 -8.63
CA HIS A 76 -2.79 9.67 -8.13
C HIS A 76 -1.99 8.76 -7.17
N SER A 77 -1.28 7.79 -7.71
CA SER A 77 -0.51 6.80 -6.95
C SER A 77 0.98 6.84 -7.31
N LEU A 78 1.84 7.03 -6.30
CA LEU A 78 3.29 6.92 -6.47
C LEU A 78 3.70 5.47 -6.76
N GLY A 79 3.00 4.48 -6.18
CA GLY A 79 3.23 3.07 -6.46
C GLY A 79 2.96 2.76 -7.93
N THR A 80 1.79 3.16 -8.45
CA THR A 80 1.45 2.99 -9.87
C THR A 80 2.41 3.74 -10.79
N LEU A 81 2.80 4.96 -10.43
CA LEU A 81 3.81 5.71 -11.19
C LEU A 81 5.14 4.95 -11.26
N TYR A 82 5.62 4.45 -10.12
CA TYR A 82 6.88 3.72 -10.06
C TYR A 82 6.83 2.41 -10.86
N THR A 83 5.73 1.66 -10.76
CA THR A 83 5.47 0.48 -11.60
C THR A 83 5.49 0.82 -13.09
N ALA A 84 4.85 1.92 -13.50
CA ALA A 84 4.83 2.35 -14.90
C ALA A 84 6.24 2.70 -15.42
N VAL A 85 7.07 3.36 -14.60
CA VAL A 85 8.48 3.63 -14.92
C VAL A 85 9.26 2.33 -15.07
N CYS A 86 9.09 1.38 -14.16
CA CYS A 86 9.76 0.07 -14.24
C CYS A 86 9.40 -0.66 -15.55
N GLN A 87 8.11 -0.70 -15.87
CA GLN A 87 7.62 -1.30 -17.11
C GLN A 87 8.18 -0.61 -18.35
N PHE A 88 8.26 0.72 -18.34
CA PHE A 88 8.82 1.50 -19.45
C PHE A 88 10.29 1.15 -19.75
N ILE A 89 11.10 0.92 -18.71
CA ILE A 89 12.53 0.60 -18.87
C ILE A 89 12.82 -0.90 -18.99
N GLY A 90 11.78 -1.74 -19.21
CA GLY A 90 11.92 -3.16 -19.52
C GLY A 90 11.66 -4.13 -18.36
N TYR A 91 11.22 -3.64 -17.20
CA TYR A 91 10.85 -4.47 -16.04
C TYR A 91 9.34 -4.66 -15.97
N GLY A 92 8.85 -5.66 -16.70
CA GLY A 92 7.42 -5.86 -16.93
C GLY A 92 6.63 -6.53 -15.79
N LYS A 93 7.28 -7.10 -14.78
CA LYS A 93 6.58 -7.86 -13.73
C LYS A 93 6.31 -7.00 -12.51
N TYR A 94 5.12 -7.15 -11.93
CA TYR A 94 4.83 -6.61 -10.60
C TYR A 94 5.80 -7.23 -9.58
N GLY A 95 6.44 -6.40 -8.76
CA GLY A 95 7.51 -6.77 -7.85
C GLY A 95 8.93 -6.55 -8.39
N ASP A 96 9.10 -6.20 -9.68
CA ASP A 96 10.42 -5.83 -10.22
C ASP A 96 10.89 -4.44 -9.75
N GLU A 97 10.02 -3.66 -9.10
CA GLU A 97 10.30 -2.34 -8.51
C GLU A 97 11.56 -2.36 -7.63
N GLY A 98 11.76 -3.43 -6.85
CA GLY A 98 12.95 -3.59 -6.01
C GLY A 98 14.26 -3.71 -6.81
N LYS A 99 14.22 -4.27 -8.02
CA LYS A 99 15.40 -4.36 -8.91
C LYS A 99 15.75 -2.99 -9.45
N VAL A 100 14.74 -2.24 -9.90
CA VAL A 100 14.92 -0.87 -10.41
C VAL A 100 15.43 0.05 -9.30
N MET A 101 14.92 -0.09 -8.07
CA MET A 101 15.45 0.61 -6.90
C MET A 101 16.92 0.26 -6.64
N GLY A 102 17.30 -1.01 -6.77
CA GLY A 102 18.70 -1.44 -6.65
C GLY A 102 19.64 -0.86 -7.72
N LEU A 103 19.10 -0.51 -8.90
CA LEU A 103 19.84 0.15 -9.97
C LEU A 103 19.91 1.68 -9.81
N ALA A 104 19.03 2.28 -9.00
CA ALA A 104 18.96 3.72 -8.79
C ALA A 104 20.31 4.40 -8.48
N PRO A 105 21.21 3.86 -7.62
CA PRO A 105 22.50 4.51 -7.34
C PRO A 105 23.52 4.41 -8.48
N LEU A 106 23.28 3.61 -9.52
CA LEU A 106 24.18 3.48 -10.67
C LEU A 106 23.90 4.50 -11.79
N GLY A 107 22.82 5.29 -11.66
CA GLY A 107 22.49 6.35 -12.60
C GLY A 107 23.49 7.51 -12.51
N SER A 108 24.05 7.92 -13.65
CA SER A 108 25.02 9.03 -13.73
C SER A 108 24.38 10.37 -14.10
N ASP A 109 23.19 10.36 -14.72
CA ASP A 109 22.57 11.55 -15.32
C ASP A 109 21.15 11.79 -14.81
N VAL A 110 20.87 13.03 -14.38
CA VAL A 110 19.51 13.52 -14.11
C VAL A 110 18.90 14.01 -15.45
N SER A 111 18.56 13.08 -16.33
CA SER A 111 17.98 13.43 -17.64
C SER A 111 16.45 13.52 -17.57
N ILE A 112 15.94 14.71 -17.19
CA ILE A 112 14.50 15.07 -17.29
C ILE A 112 14.00 15.02 -18.76
N THR A 113 14.90 15.16 -19.73
CA THR A 113 14.60 15.29 -21.16
C THR A 113 13.94 14.05 -21.78
N THR A 114 14.11 12.86 -21.20
CA THR A 114 13.52 11.62 -21.75
C THR A 114 12.01 11.57 -21.53
N PHE A 115 11.50 12.13 -20.43
CA PHE A 115 10.06 12.19 -20.15
C PHE A 115 9.36 13.38 -20.82
N SER A 116 10.10 14.39 -21.29
CA SER A 116 9.52 15.62 -21.86
C SER A 116 9.17 15.54 -23.36
N ARG A 117 9.38 14.39 -24.02
CA ARG A 117 9.24 14.29 -25.50
C ARG A 117 7.99 13.55 -26.00
N ARG A 118 7.08 13.10 -25.13
CA ARG A 118 5.86 12.37 -25.55
C ARG A 118 4.60 12.62 -24.70
N CYS A 119 4.51 13.77 -24.05
CA CYS A 119 3.22 14.30 -23.57
C CYS A 119 2.85 15.52 -24.40
#